data_AF-A0A5C1QLT6-F1
#
_entry.id   AF-A0A5C1QLT6-F1
#
_cell.length_a   1.000
_cell.length_b   1.000
_cell.length_c   1.000
_cell.angle_alpha   90.00
_cell.angle_beta   90.00
_cell.angle_gamma   90.00
#
_symmetry.space_group_name_H-M   'P 1'
#
loop_
_entity.id
_entity.type
_entity.pdbx_description
1 polymer ?
#
loop_
_entity_poly.entity_id
_entity_poly.type
_entity_poly.pdbx_seq_one_letter_code
_entity_poly.pdbx_strand_id
1 'polypeptide(L)' 'MDEVKFCSSCGKLTSSCYTYCPWCGKSLESKTDLSQVLSRSMDKLEKIQLADRLHELEKLETCLDNLEEELEAFLSKASH' A
#
# COMPACT_ATOMS: atom_id res chain seq x y z
N MET A 1 16.35 -41.58 1.67
CA MET A 1 17.04 -40.85 0.59
C MET A 1 17.00 -39.40 0.99
N ASP A 2 18.16 -38.78 1.24
CA ASP A 2 18.21 -37.39 1.64
C ASP A 2 17.93 -36.49 0.43
N GLU A 3 16.95 -35.61 0.56
CA GLU A 3 16.57 -34.67 -0.48
C GLU A 3 17.63 -33.56 -0.58
N VAL A 4 18.16 -33.33 -1.78
CA VAL A 4 19.21 -32.34 -2.04
C VAL A 4 18.68 -31.23 -2.94
N LYS A 5 19.04 -29.98 -2.62
CA LYS A 5 18.67 -28.78 -3.37
C LYS A 5 19.91 -27.98 -3.77
N PHE A 6 19.84 -27.29 -4.91
CA PHE A 6 20.91 -26.41 -5.36
C PHE A 6 20.75 -25.01 -4.76
N CYS A 7 21.85 -24.38 -4.38
CA CYS A 7 21.82 -22.96 -3.99
C CYS A 7 21.74 -22.08 -5.24
N SER A 8 20.70 -21.25 -5.35
CA SER A 8 20.50 -20.32 -6.47
C SER A 8 21.54 -19.19 -6.57
N SER A 9 22.44 -19.05 -5.60
CA SER A 9 23.45 -17.98 -5.59
C SER A 9 24.87 -18.45 -5.85
N CYS A 10 25.28 -19.58 -5.26
CA CYS A 10 26.64 -20.09 -5.44
C CYS A 10 26.70 -21.39 -6.24
N GLY A 11 25.54 -21.92 -6.68
CA GLY A 11 25.43 -23.10 -7.54
C GLY A 11 25.79 -24.44 -6.86
N LYS A 12 26.18 -24.44 -5.58
CA LYS A 12 26.56 -25.66 -4.87
C LYS A 12 25.34 -26.45 -4.40
N LEU A 13 25.46 -27.77 -4.43
CA LEU A 13 24.49 -28.70 -3.84
C LEU A 13 24.51 -28.61 -2.32
N THR A 14 23.31 -28.64 -1.74
CA THR A 14 23.07 -28.52 -0.31
C THR A 14 21.99 -29.50 0.10
N SER A 15 22.05 -30.02 1.32
CA SER A 15 20.95 -30.82 1.86
C SER A 15 19.71 -29.93 2.09
N SER A 16 18.51 -30.48 1.87
CA SER A 16 17.25 -29.76 2.06
C SER A 16 17.03 -29.31 3.52
N CYS A 17 17.70 -29.95 4.48
CA CYS A 17 17.64 -29.66 5.91
C CYS A 17 18.25 -28.30 6.32
N TYR A 18 19.03 -27.66 5.44
CA TYR A 18 19.63 -26.37 5.74
C TYR A 18 18.71 -25.21 5.34
N THR A 19 18.48 -24.28 6.29
CA THR A 19 17.80 -22.99 6.06
C THR A 19 18.69 -21.99 5.31
N TYR A 20 20.01 -22.09 5.48
CA TYR A 20 21.00 -21.23 4.83
C TYR A 20 22.04 -22.07 4.11
N CYS A 21 22.60 -21.54 3.02
CA CYS A 21 23.66 -22.20 2.27
C CYS A 21 24.93 -22.26 3.14
N PRO A 22 25.47 -23.46 3.42
CA PRO A 22 26.69 -23.61 4.22
C PRO A 22 27.95 -23.04 3.52
N TRP A 23 27.84 -22.71 2.22
CA TRP A 23 28.97 -22.23 1.42
C TRP A 23 29.01 -20.72 1.25
N CYS A 24 27.85 -20.07 1.11
CA CYS A 24 27.77 -18.63 0.83
C CYS A 24 26.88 -17.86 1.81
N GLY A 25 26.22 -18.54 2.75
CA GLY A 25 25.35 -17.93 3.75
C GLY A 25 23.98 -17.46 3.22
N LYS A 26 23.67 -17.59 1.92
CA LYS A 26 22.36 -17.17 1.40
C LYS A 26 21.23 -18.05 1.95
N SER A 27 20.10 -17.43 2.30
CA SER A 27 18.87 -18.16 2.67
C SER A 27 18.42 -19.08 1.52
N LEU A 28 18.09 -20.31 1.88
CA LEU A 28 17.55 -21.34 0.99
C LEU A 28 16.03 -21.49 1.13
N GLU A 29 15.38 -20.59 1.87
CA GLU A 29 13.91 -20.53 1.92
C GLU A 29 13.39 -19.95 0.60
N SER A 30 12.67 -20.77 -0.19
CA SER A 30 11.88 -20.30 -1.32
C SER A 30 10.51 -19.83 -0.82
N LYS A 31 10.48 -18.77 -0.01
CA LYS A 31 9.22 -18.08 0.24
C LYS A 31 8.99 -17.17 -0.96
N THR A 32 8.11 -17.58 -1.86
CA THR A 32 7.38 -16.62 -2.70
C THR A 32 6.88 -15.57 -1.74
N ASP A 33 7.39 -14.35 -1.88
CA ASP A 33 7.16 -13.30 -0.89
C ASP A 33 5.72 -12.80 -1.05
N LEU A 34 4.77 -13.58 -0.52
CA LEU A 34 3.35 -13.28 -0.49
C LEU A 34 3.10 -11.89 0.10
N SER A 35 3.99 -11.43 0.99
CA SER A 35 3.93 -10.08 1.55
C SER A 35 4.03 -8.99 0.46
N GLN A 36 4.88 -9.17 -0.55
CA GLN A 36 5.04 -8.20 -1.66
C GLN A 36 3.84 -8.19 -2.61
N VAL A 37 3.19 -9.33 -2.79
CA VAL A 37 1.98 -9.43 -3.63
C VAL A 37 0.79 -8.78 -2.91
N LEU A 38 0.66 -9.02 -1.60
CA LEU A 38 -0.36 -8.41 -0.77
C LEU A 38 -0.15 -6.89 -0.66
N SER A 39 1.09 -6.42 -0.43
CA SER A 39 1.39 -4.98 -0.29
C SER A 39 0.99 -4.20 -1.54
N ARG A 40 1.38 -4.66 -2.74
CA ARG A 40 1.00 -4.01 -4.01
C ARG A 40 -0.51 -3.92 -4.23
N SER A 41 -1.25 -4.90 -3.72
CA SER A 41 -2.71 -4.94 -3.87
C SER A 41 -3.37 -3.97 -2.89
N MET A 42 -2.84 -3.85 -1.68
CA MET A 42 -3.29 -2.87 -0.67
C MET A 42 -2.97 -1.44 -1.09
N ASP A 43 -1.78 -1.17 -1.63
CA ASP A 43 -1.38 0.17 -2.11
C ASP A 43 -2.37 0.73 -3.15
N LYS A 44 -2.93 -0.13 -4.00
CA LYS A 44 -3.92 0.28 -5.01
C LYS A 44 -5.26 0.64 -4.38
N LEU A 45 -5.71 -0.14 -3.41
CA LEU A 45 -6.97 0.10 -2.70
C LEU A 45 -6.90 1.39 -1.88
N GLU A 46 -5.78 1.62 -1.18
CA GLU A 46 -5.56 2.84 -0.41
C GLU A 46 -5.58 4.09 -1.29
N LYS A 47 -4.95 4.03 -2.48
CA LYS A 47 -4.97 5.15 -3.44
C LYS A 47 -6.38 5.51 -3.92
N ILE A 48 -7.20 4.50 -4.21
CA ILE A 48 -8.59 4.73 -4.65
C ILE A 48 -9.39 5.37 -3.50
N GLN A 49 -9.29 4.81 -2.29
CA GLN A 49 -9.98 5.36 -1.13
C GLN A 49 -9.54 6.79 -0.81
N LEU A 50 -8.24 7.09 -0.93
CA LEU A 50 -7.72 8.43 -0.71
C LEU A 50 -8.28 9.43 -1.73
N ALA A 51 -8.34 9.04 -3.01
CA ALA A 51 -8.90 9.89 -4.06
C ALA A 51 -10.38 10.22 -3.81
N ASP A 52 -11.19 9.21 -3.46
CA ASP A 52 -12.60 9.42 -3.13
C ASP A 52 -12.76 10.35 -1.92
N ARG A 53 -11.92 10.18 -0.90
CA ARG A 53 -11.94 11.04 0.29
C ARG A 53 -11.55 12.48 -0.01
N LEU A 54 -10.53 12.69 -0.84
CA LEU A 54 -10.12 14.04 -1.27
C LEU A 54 -11.26 14.73 -2.04
N HIS A 55 -11.91 14.00 -2.95
CA HIS A 55 -13.02 14.54 -3.72
C HIS A 55 -14.22 14.93 -2.83
N GLU A 56 -14.52 14.13 -1.80
CA GLU A 56 -15.57 14.50 -0.82
C GLU A 56 -15.18 15.73 0.01
N LEU A 57 -13.90 15.92 0.34
CA LEU A 57 -13.43 17.13 1.03
C LEU A 57 -13.60 18.38 0.14
N GLU A 58 -13.26 18.29 -1.15
CA GLU A 58 -13.44 19.39 -2.11
C GLU A 58 -14.92 19.80 -2.25
N LYS A 59 -15.83 18.83 -2.26
CA LYS A 59 -17.28 19.10 -2.27
C LYS A 59 -17.73 19.82 -1.01
N LEU A 60 -17.25 19.39 0.14
CA LEU A 60 -17.59 20.02 1.42
C LEU A 60 -17.05 21.45 1.49
N GLU A 61 -15.83 21.70 1.02
CA GLU A 61 -15.24 23.04 0.90
C GLU A 61 -16.12 23.96 0.05
N THR A 62 -16.47 23.52 -1.16
CA THR A 62 -17.35 24.28 -2.06
C THR A 62 -18.72 24.57 -1.42
N CYS A 63 -19.25 23.61 -0.65
CA CYS A 63 -20.53 23.79 0.06
C CYS A 63 -20.43 24.86 1.16
N LEU A 64 -19.32 24.87 1.90
CA LEU A 64 -19.08 25.88 2.93
C LEU A 64 -18.96 27.28 2.32
N ASP A 65 -18.23 27.43 1.22
CA ASP A 65 -18.09 28.71 0.52
C ASP A 65 -19.45 29.24 0.06
N ASN A 66 -20.28 28.37 -0.55
CA ASN A 66 -21.63 28.76 -0.98
C ASN A 66 -22.52 29.17 0.21
N LEU A 67 -22.43 28.46 1.33
CA LEU A 67 -23.18 28.80 2.55
C LEU A 67 -22.73 30.14 3.13
N GLU A 68 -21.43 30.43 3.09
CA GLU A 68 -20.88 31.72 3.52
C GLU A 68 -21.43 32.87 2.64
N GLU A 69 -21.39 32.71 1.32
CA GLU A 69 -21.97 33.68 0.37
C GLU A 69 -23.48 33.89 0.60
N GLU A 70 -24.24 32.82 0.81
CA GLU A 70 -25.68 32.90 1.10
C GLU A 70 -25.96 33.66 2.41
N LEU A 71 -25.16 33.42 3.45
CA LEU A 71 -25.29 34.10 4.73
C LEU A 71 -24.95 35.60 4.61
N GLU A 72 -23.89 35.96 3.89
CA GLU A 72 -23.54 37.35 3.63
C GLU A 72 -24.64 38.08 2.84
N ALA A 73 -25.18 37.42 1.81
CA ALA A 73 -26.29 37.94 1.02
C ALA A 73 -27.57 38.10 1.87
N PHE A 74 -27.80 37.23 2.85
CA PHE A 74 -28.93 37.35 3.77
C PHE A 74 -28.74 38.52 4.75
N LEU A 75 -27.57 38.62 5.38
CA LEU A 75 -27.26 39.66 6.36
C LEU A 75 -27.28 41.05 5.73
N SER A 76 -26.74 41.20 4.53
CA SER A 76 -26.77 42.48 3.79
C SER A 76 -28.19 42.95 3.46
N LYS A 77 -29.13 42.02 3.21
CA LYS A 77 -30.56 42.34 3.02
C LYS A 77 -31.28 42.71 4.31
N ALA A 78 -30.85 42.18 5.46
CA ALA A 78 -31.47 42.45 6.75
C ALA A 78 -31.02 43.80 7.37
N SER A 79 -29.95 44.40 6.87
CA SER A 79 -29.43 45.70 7.32
C SER A 79 -30.02 46.93 6.61
N HIS A 80 -31.03 46.76 5.75
CA HIS A 80 -31.81 47.82 5.10
C HIS A 80 -33.27 47.77 5.57
#